data_AF-A0A9D7JRY3-F1
#
_entry.id   AF-A0A9D7JRY3-F1
#
_cell.length_a   1.000
_cell.length_b   1.000
_cell.length_c   1.000
_cell.angle_alpha   90.00
_cell.angle_beta   90.00
_cell.angle_gamma   90.00
#
_symmetry.space_group_name_H-M   'P 1'
#
loop_
_entity.id
_entity.type
_entity.pdbx_description
1 polymer ?
#
loop_
_entity_poly.entity_id
_entity_poly.type
_entity_poly.pdbx_seq_one_letter_code
_entity_poly.pdbx_strand_id
1 'polypeptide(L)' 'MVLIKNVAWGETNVGQDVADWYQINWTDSSHQSYLIDGEVRKVTTKIEEIKLKNKASIFDTVRYTDWGPVVTEKNK' A
#
# COMPACT_ATOMS: atom_id res chain seq x y z
N MET A 1 8.68 -0.77 -44.58
CA MET A 1 9.35 -1.45 -43.45
C MET A 1 10.65 -0.69 -43.18
N VAL A 2 10.68 0.12 -42.12
CA VAL A 2 11.88 0.91 -41.74
C VAL A 2 12.58 0.16 -40.61
N LEU A 3 13.83 -0.25 -40.85
CA LEU A 3 14.67 -0.93 -39.86
C LEU A 3 15.43 0.10 -39.05
N ILE A 4 15.10 0.22 -37.75
CA ILE A 4 15.83 1.08 -36.82
C ILE A 4 17.00 0.25 -36.27
N LYS A 5 18.24 0.54 -36.69
CA LYS A 5 19.41 -0.27 -36.31
C LYS A 5 20.14 0.21 -35.06
N ASN A 6 19.98 1.47 -34.64
CA ASN A 6 20.56 2.01 -33.41
C ASN A 6 19.66 3.12 -32.85
N VAL A 7 19.16 2.98 -31.61
CA VAL A 7 18.36 3.98 -30.89
C VAL A 7 18.90 4.09 -29.46
N ALA A 8 19.02 5.31 -28.95
CA ALA A 8 19.23 5.58 -27.53
C ALA A 8 18.00 6.32 -26.98
N TRP A 9 17.56 5.97 -25.77
CA TRP A 9 16.51 6.68 -25.04
C TRP A 9 16.98 7.02 -23.62
N GLY A 10 16.26 7.95 -23.00
CA GLY A 10 16.41 8.33 -21.61
C GLY A 10 15.03 8.70 -21.05
N GLU A 11 14.90 8.67 -19.72
CA GLU A 11 13.61 8.78 -19.05
C GLU A 11 13.72 9.79 -17.90
N THR A 12 12.65 10.56 -17.67
CA THR A 12 12.50 11.43 -16.50
C THR A 12 11.14 11.18 -15.88
N ASN A 13 11.02 11.32 -14.56
CA ASN A 13 9.71 11.21 -13.92
C ASN A 13 8.80 12.36 -14.41
N VAL A 14 7.55 12.03 -14.74
CA VAL A 14 6.60 13.01 -15.29
C VAL A 14 5.92 13.85 -14.20
N GLY A 15 5.91 13.37 -12.95
CA GLY A 15 5.27 14.06 -11.81
C GLY A 15 3.75 14.15 -11.91
N GLN A 16 3.11 13.30 -12.72
CA GLN A 16 1.66 13.22 -12.81
C GLN A 16 1.05 12.69 -11.51
N ASP A 17 -0.17 13.13 -11.26
CA ASP A 17 -1.01 12.56 -10.22
C ASP A 17 -1.43 11.15 -10.63
N VAL A 18 -0.93 10.15 -9.89
CA VAL A 18 -1.14 8.71 -10.15
C VAL A 18 -1.60 7.99 -8.88
N ALA A 19 -1.87 8.71 -7.80
CA ALA A 19 -2.18 8.14 -6.50
C ALA A 19 -3.27 8.94 -5.79
N ASP A 20 -4.38 8.26 -5.50
CA ASP A 20 -5.51 8.80 -4.74
C ASP A 20 -5.49 8.35 -3.28
N TRP A 21 -6.04 9.19 -2.41
CA TRP A 21 -6.23 8.89 -0.99
C TRP A 21 -7.69 8.60 -0.69
N TYR A 22 -7.94 7.46 -0.02
CA TYR A 22 -9.27 7.06 0.42
C TYR A 22 -9.36 7.06 1.95
N GLN A 23 -10.43 7.65 2.48
CA GLN A 23 -10.75 7.53 3.90
C GLN A 23 -11.56 6.25 4.12
N ILE A 24 -11.03 5.34 4.93
CA ILE A 24 -11.70 4.08 5.25
C ILE A 24 -12.78 4.30 6.33
N ASN A 25 -13.96 3.74 6.10
CA ASN A 25 -15.03 3.66 7.10
C ASN A 25 -14.96 2.31 7.83
N TRP A 26 -14.30 2.30 8.99
CA TRP A 26 -14.12 1.11 9.81
C TRP A 26 -15.43 0.68 10.50
N THR A 27 -15.64 -0.62 10.66
CA THR A 27 -16.81 -1.15 11.37
C THR A 27 -16.73 -0.94 12.88
N ASP A 28 -15.52 -0.87 13.43
CA ASP A 28 -15.23 -0.72 14.85
C ASP A 28 -13.76 -0.27 15.06
N SER A 29 -13.35 -0.10 16.33
CA SER A 29 -12.01 0.37 16.71
C SER A 29 -10.88 -0.65 16.50
N SER A 30 -11.18 -1.91 16.19
CA SER A 30 -10.15 -2.93 15.89
C SER A 30 -9.56 -2.78 14.48
N HIS A 31 -10.22 -2.01 13.60
CA HIS A 31 -9.85 -1.81 12.20
C HIS A 31 -9.61 -3.13 11.44
N GLN A 32 -10.33 -4.20 11.79
CA GLN A 32 -10.25 -5.50 11.11
C GLN A 32 -11.21 -5.64 9.93
N SER A 33 -12.22 -4.76 9.86
CA SER A 33 -13.18 -4.71 8.76
C SER A 33 -13.66 -3.30 8.49
N TYR A 34 -14.07 -3.06 7.25
CA TYR A 34 -14.50 -1.77 6.74
C TYR A 34 -15.71 -1.93 5.81
N LEU A 35 -16.46 -0.85 5.63
CA LEU A 35 -17.61 -0.79 4.74
C LEU A 35 -17.22 -0.27 3.36
N ILE A 36 -17.62 -0.99 2.31
CA ILE A 36 -17.50 -0.58 0.91
C ILE A 36 -18.78 -1.00 0.18
N ASP A 37 -19.43 -0.06 -0.52
CA ASP A 37 -20.66 -0.32 -1.29
C ASP A 37 -21.78 -1.02 -0.52
N GLY A 38 -21.90 -0.74 0.78
CA GLY A 38 -22.89 -1.38 1.67
C GLY A 38 -22.50 -2.77 2.16
N GLU A 39 -21.35 -3.30 1.75
CA GLU A 39 -20.82 -4.59 2.17
C GLU A 39 -19.65 -4.43 3.17
N VAL A 40 -19.59 -5.33 4.15
CA VAL A 40 -18.46 -5.40 5.07
C VAL A 40 -17.35 -6.25 4.47
N ARG A 41 -16.16 -5.67 4.33
CA ARG A 41 -14.94 -6.35 3.90
C ARG A 41 -13.97 -6.48 5.06
N LYS A 42 -13.25 -7.59 5.13
CA LYS A 42 -12.15 -7.80 6.09
C LYS A 42 -10.84 -7.27 5.49
N VAL A 43 -9.98 -6.73 6.32
CA VAL A 43 -8.61 -6.41 5.90
C VAL A 43 -7.78 -7.68 5.75
N THR A 44 -6.81 -7.65 4.84
CA THR A 44 -5.74 -8.64 4.80
C THR A 44 -4.57 -8.13 5.62
N THR A 45 -4.11 -8.92 6.59
CA THR A 45 -3.04 -8.53 7.50
C THR A 45 -1.74 -9.24 7.13
N LYS A 46 -0.66 -8.48 6.98
CA LYS A 46 0.68 -9.00 6.72
C LYS A 46 1.63 -8.60 7.85
N ILE A 47 2.24 -9.59 8.49
CA ILE A 47 3.27 -9.38 9.50
C ILE A 47 4.62 -9.30 8.78
N GLU A 48 5.32 -8.18 8.93
CA GLU A 48 6.64 -7.94 8.38
C GLU A 48 7.71 -8.15 9.45
N GLU A 49 8.75 -8.92 9.14
CA GLU A 49 9.93 -9.05 9.98
C GLU A 49 11.01 -8.05 9.54
N ILE A 50 11.38 -7.13 10.43
CA ILE A 50 12.45 -6.17 10.24
C ILE A 50 13.69 -6.68 10.97
N LYS A 51 14.63 -7.22 10.20
CA LYS A 51 15.89 -7.75 10.74
C LYS A 51 16.83 -6.62 11.11
N LEU A 52 17.35 -6.67 12.34
CA LEU A 52 18.31 -5.70 12.85
C LEU A 52 19.68 -6.36 13.02
N LYS A 53 20.74 -5.71 12.52
CA LYS A 53 22.10 -6.21 12.68
C LYS A 53 22.46 -6.31 14.17
N ASN A 54 22.88 -7.49 14.61
CA ASN A 54 23.29 -7.80 15.99
C ASN A 54 22.21 -7.58 17.06
N LYS A 55 20.93 -7.58 16.69
CA LYS A 55 19.80 -7.41 17.61
C LYS A 55 18.66 -8.36 17.23
N ALA A 56 17.68 -8.51 18.12
CA ALA A 56 16.45 -9.21 17.79
C ALA A 56 15.69 -8.47 16.67
N SER A 57 15.01 -9.25 15.81
CA SER A 57 14.11 -8.70 14.80
C SER A 57 12.94 -7.97 15.46
N ILE A 58 12.46 -6.91 14.81
CA ILE A 58 11.22 -6.23 15.16
C ILE A 58 10.14 -6.72 14.20
N PHE A 59 8.92 -6.89 14.70
CA PHE A 59 7.77 -7.23 13.87
C PHE A 59 6.83 -6.04 13.79
N ASP A 60 6.36 -5.74 12.59
CA ASP A 60 5.30 -4.75 12.35
C ASP A 60 4.19 -5.39 11.51
N THR A 61 3.02 -4.75 11.48
CA THR A 61 1.82 -5.30 10.84
C THR A 61 1.24 -4.30 9.86
N VAL A 62 1.10 -4.71 8.60
CA VAL A 62 0.48 -3.92 7.53
C VAL A 62 -0.93 -4.45 7.24
N ARG A 63 -1.92 -3.56 7.21
CA ARG A 63 -3.30 -3.86 6.79
C ARG A 63 -3.50 -3.46 5.34
N TYR A 64 -4.11 -4.36 4.56
CA TYR A 64 -4.49 -4.15 3.16
C TYR A 64 -6.01 -4.11 3.01
N THR A 65 -6.49 -3.11 2.29
CA THR A 65 -7.86 -2.96 1.79
C THR A 65 -7.92 -3.26 0.29
N ASP A 66 -9.10 -3.19 -0.30
CA ASP A 66 -9.30 -3.33 -1.76
C ASP A 66 -8.57 -2.23 -2.55
N TRP A 67 -8.30 -1.07 -1.93
CA TRP A 67 -7.57 0.05 -2.53
C TRP A 67 -6.08 0.06 -2.20
N GLY A 68 -5.58 -0.93 -1.46
CA GLY A 68 -4.17 -1.05 -1.08
C GLY A 68 -3.91 -0.86 0.41
N PRO A 69 -2.65 -0.60 0.80
CA PRO A 69 -2.23 -0.58 2.19
C PRO A 69 -2.78 0.63 2.95
N VAL A 70 -3.14 0.41 4.20
CA VAL A 70 -3.47 1.50 5.12
C VAL A 70 -2.18 2.24 5.48
N VAL A 71 -2.07 3.49 5.05
CA VAL A 71 -0.86 4.30 5.27
C VAL A 71 -0.89 5.00 6.63
N THR A 72 -2.05 5.49 7.05
CA THR A 72 -2.18 6.32 8.24
C THR A 72 -3.33 5.85 9.10
N GLU A 73 -3.09 5.74 10.39
CA GLU A 73 -4.12 5.48 11.39
C GLU A 73 -4.13 6.62 12.40
N LYS A 74 -5.33 7.08 12.77
CA LYS A 74 -5.50 8.18 13.72
C LYS A 74 -4.99 7.87 15.16
N ASN A 75 -4.60 6.63 15.44
CA ASN A 75 -4.27 6.13 16.78
C ASN A 75 -2.79 5.76 16.96
N LYS A 76 -1.85 6.60 16.51
CA LYS A 76 -0.46 6.56 16.97
C LYS A 76 -0.06 7.89 17.58
#